data_AF-A0A6N2QZ68-F1
#
_entry.id   AF-A0A6N2QZ68-F1
#
_cell.length_a   1.000
_cell.length_b   1.000
_cell.length_c   1.000
_cell.angle_alpha   90.00
_cell.angle_beta   90.00
_cell.angle_gamma   90.00
#
_symmetry.space_group_name_H-M   'P 1'
#
loop_
_entity.id
_entity.type
_entity.pdbx_description
1 polymer ?
#
loop_
_entity_poly.entity_id
_entity_poly.type
_entity_poly.pdbx_seq_one_letter_code
_entity_poly.pdbx_strand_id
1 'polypeptide(L)'
;MSDDKREKLREYLRNNRPKNRVNLGNNSNNKEKSNRNLDKNLNSDNSQISNNKINKRDYDKEPLIIRDYNMHETAFFAVILLLFFLFDFIFNDTSEFFTPKRVVFIFILLEIILELFKCFHKTIIFYNSKIVYKKGSDTALEINLSDIVGVYKTAICNENFQTQKLVSKKFLIGAILLVGITMIIFDFSIFLFVYGWFIAVFLVGKFVVFILLNKKIRFKIYTSYLIKTEKNIINFLPKESYDIEIKRYFFDKLKYIKFNKQLLIS
;
A
#
# COMPACT_ATOMS: atom_id res chain seq x y z
N MET A 1 51.17 7.27 9.25
CA MET A 1 50.56 7.96 8.08
C MET A 1 51.71 8.58 7.32
N SER A 2 51.98 8.18 6.08
CA SER A 2 53.13 8.67 5.32
C SER A 2 53.00 10.16 5.02
N ASP A 3 54.11 10.88 4.98
CA ASP A 3 54.14 12.34 4.75
C ASP A 3 53.47 12.72 3.42
N ASP A 4 53.57 11.85 2.40
CA ASP A 4 52.91 12.02 1.11
C ASP A 4 51.37 12.08 1.21
N LYS A 5 50.77 11.35 2.16
CA LYS A 5 49.31 11.41 2.42
C LYS A 5 48.91 12.67 3.17
N ARG A 6 49.81 13.25 3.97
CA ARG A 6 49.57 14.51 4.68
C ARG A 6 49.65 15.70 3.73
N GLU A 7 50.58 15.69 2.78
CA GLU A 7 50.73 16.77 1.81
C GLU A 7 49.53 16.85 0.86
N LYS A 8 49.08 15.70 0.33
CA LYS A 8 47.86 15.63 -0.50
C LYS A 8 46.60 16.13 0.20
N LEU A 9 46.46 15.88 1.51
CA LEU A 9 45.34 16.38 2.29
C LEU A 9 45.40 17.90 2.50
N ARG A 10 46.60 18.45 2.71
CA ARG A 10 46.82 19.89 2.85
C ARG A 10 46.51 20.63 1.55
N GLU A 11 46.95 20.08 0.42
CA GLU A 11 46.66 20.62 -0.91
C GLU A 11 45.15 20.63 -1.19
N TYR A 12 44.45 19.53 -0.88
CA TYR A 12 43.00 19.44 -1.03
C TYR A 12 42.26 20.49 -0.19
N LEU A 13 42.65 20.68 1.08
CA LEU A 13 42.02 21.68 1.95
C LEU A 13 42.32 23.12 1.53
N ARG A 14 43.52 23.38 0.99
CA ARG A 14 43.90 24.71 0.48
C ARG A 14 43.09 25.09 -0.76
N ASN A 15 42.85 24.13 -1.65
CA ASN A 15 42.10 24.33 -2.89
C ASN A 15 40.58 24.44 -2.66
N ASN A 16 40.06 23.81 -1.60
CA ASN A 16 38.63 23.78 -1.30
C ASN A 16 38.21 24.76 -0.18
N ARG A 17 39.09 25.67 0.26
CA ARG A 17 38.72 26.68 1.25
C ARG A 17 37.80 27.73 0.60
N PRO A 18 36.56 27.92 1.08
CA PRO A 18 35.64 28.90 0.52
C PRO A 18 36.20 30.32 0.68
N LYS A 19 36.35 31.05 -0.43
CA LYS A 19 36.74 32.46 -0.45
C LYS A 19 35.52 33.31 -0.09
N ASN A 20 35.41 33.73 1.17
CA ASN A 20 34.45 34.76 1.56
C ASN A 20 34.87 36.11 0.93
N ARG A 21 34.23 36.49 -0.19
CA ARG A 21 34.17 37.88 -0.62
C ARG A 21 33.04 38.56 0.16
N VAL A 22 33.40 39.32 1.18
CA VAL A 22 32.49 40.29 1.80
C VAL A 22 32.22 41.38 0.76
N ASN A 23 31.01 41.42 0.21
CA ASN A 23 30.59 42.49 -0.71
C ASN A 23 29.83 43.55 0.10
N LEU A 24 30.53 44.60 0.54
CA LEU A 24 29.92 45.88 0.91
C LEU A 24 29.57 46.62 -0.37
N GLY A 25 28.31 46.98 -0.59
CA GLY A 25 27.91 47.91 -1.64
C GLY A 25 26.43 47.87 -2.03
N ASN A 26 25.67 48.83 -1.51
CA ASN A 26 24.38 49.27 -2.07
C ASN A 26 24.58 49.82 -3.51
N ASN A 27 23.65 49.58 -4.44
CA ASN A 27 22.79 50.61 -5.06
C ASN A 27 21.84 50.02 -6.12
N SER A 28 20.70 50.70 -6.26
CA SER A 28 19.53 50.58 -7.13
C SER A 28 19.76 50.43 -8.65
N ASN A 29 18.87 49.71 -9.36
CA ASN A 29 17.78 50.27 -10.20
C ASN A 29 17.26 49.30 -11.29
N ASN A 30 15.95 49.40 -11.53
CA ASN A 30 15.15 48.72 -12.55
C ASN A 30 15.66 48.84 -14.00
N LYS A 31 15.48 47.77 -14.80
CA LYS A 31 14.92 47.82 -16.17
C LYS A 31 14.60 46.43 -16.71
N GLU A 32 13.33 46.21 -17.08
CA GLU A 32 12.86 45.10 -17.89
C GLU A 32 13.45 45.12 -19.31
N LYS A 33 13.74 43.94 -19.86
CA LYS A 33 13.37 43.60 -21.24
C LYS A 33 13.44 42.09 -21.49
N SER A 34 12.36 41.60 -22.08
CA SER A 34 12.11 40.24 -22.55
C SER A 34 13.02 39.82 -23.71
N ASN A 35 13.39 38.54 -23.77
CA ASN A 35 13.46 37.81 -25.05
C ASN A 35 13.35 36.29 -24.87
N ARG A 36 12.63 35.66 -25.79
CA ARG A 36 12.28 34.23 -25.83
C ARG A 36 13.37 33.38 -26.52
N ASN A 37 13.67 32.25 -25.90
CA ASN A 37 13.94 30.88 -26.40
C ASN A 37 15.11 30.52 -27.36
N LEU A 38 15.61 29.30 -27.06
CA LEU A 38 16.50 28.36 -27.78
C LEU A 38 17.99 28.73 -27.69
N ASP A 39 18.87 27.91 -27.10
CA ASP A 39 19.09 26.50 -27.40
C ASP A 39 19.78 25.68 -26.29
N LYS A 40 19.63 24.36 -26.42
CA LYS A 40 20.10 23.29 -25.52
C LYS A 40 21.61 23.06 -25.57
N ASN A 41 22.07 22.45 -24.48
CA ASN A 41 23.35 21.76 -24.26
C ASN A 41 24.54 22.65 -23.96
N LEU A 42 24.89 22.74 -22.67
CA LEU A 42 26.24 22.44 -22.19
C LEU A 42 26.16 22.04 -20.71
N ASN A 43 26.63 20.83 -20.41
CA ASN A 43 26.96 20.35 -19.07
C ASN A 43 27.96 21.31 -18.41
N SER A 44 27.69 21.73 -17.19
CA SER A 44 28.69 21.65 -16.13
C SER A 44 28.08 21.91 -14.76
N ASP A 45 28.48 21.03 -13.86
CA ASP A 45 28.31 21.07 -12.44
C ASP A 45 28.70 22.41 -11.81
N ASN A 46 28.12 22.60 -10.63
CA ASN A 46 28.41 23.58 -9.59
C ASN A 46 27.68 24.94 -9.61
N SER A 47 26.74 24.98 -8.67
CA SER A 47 26.54 26.06 -7.70
C SER A 47 25.59 27.20 -8.10
N GLN A 48 24.31 26.85 -8.11
CA GLN A 48 23.37 27.62 -7.30
C GLN A 48 22.66 26.68 -6.34
N ILE A 49 23.16 26.65 -5.10
CA ILE A 49 22.36 26.35 -3.93
C ILE A 49 21.33 27.48 -3.85
N SER A 50 20.32 27.44 -4.73
CA SER A 50 19.08 28.15 -4.50
C SER A 50 18.49 27.50 -3.27
N ASN A 51 18.28 28.31 -2.23
CA ASN A 51 17.53 27.99 -1.04
C ASN A 51 16.19 27.31 -1.39
N ASN A 52 16.21 26.00 -1.66
CA ASN A 52 15.01 25.20 -1.63
C ASN A 52 14.68 25.04 -0.15
N LYS A 53 13.91 26.01 0.38
CA LYS A 53 12.79 25.63 1.24
C LYS A 53 12.18 24.42 0.53
N ILE A 54 12.38 23.22 1.06
CA ILE A 54 11.65 22.05 0.62
C ILE A 54 10.19 22.45 0.89
N ASN A 55 9.51 22.94 -0.14
CA ASN A 55 8.14 23.41 -0.02
C ASN A 55 7.34 22.18 0.39
N LYS A 56 7.03 22.10 1.68
CA LYS A 56 6.26 21.01 2.24
C LYS A 56 4.90 21.04 1.53
N ARG A 57 4.52 19.93 0.90
CA ARG A 57 3.26 19.83 0.16
C ARG A 57 2.12 20.28 1.07
N ASP A 58 1.30 21.20 0.57
CA ASP A 58 0.08 21.60 1.24
C ASP A 58 -1.02 20.61 0.86
N TYR A 59 -1.27 19.65 1.76
CA TYR A 59 -2.23 18.58 1.50
C TYR A 59 -3.69 19.05 1.54
N ASP A 60 -3.97 20.28 1.95
CA ASP A 60 -5.32 20.84 1.85
C ASP A 60 -5.59 21.42 0.47
N LYS A 61 -4.56 21.93 -0.21
CA LYS A 61 -4.65 22.41 -1.60
C LYS A 61 -4.52 21.29 -2.61
N GLU A 62 -3.56 20.40 -2.39
CA GLU A 62 -3.25 19.27 -3.25
C GLU A 62 -3.20 18.00 -2.40
N PRO A 63 -4.35 17.42 -1.99
CA PRO A 63 -4.36 16.23 -1.16
C PRO A 63 -3.71 15.05 -1.86
N LEU A 64 -3.10 14.15 -1.07
CA LEU A 64 -2.64 12.87 -1.59
C LEU A 64 -3.87 11.97 -1.74
N ILE A 65 -4.23 11.63 -2.97
CA ILE A 65 -5.41 10.84 -3.31
C ILE A 65 -4.93 9.46 -3.76
N ILE A 66 -5.40 8.42 -3.07
CA ILE A 66 -4.98 7.05 -3.30
C ILE A 66 -6.21 6.17 -3.50
N ARG A 67 -6.27 5.49 -4.63
CA ARG A 67 -7.30 4.47 -4.88
C ARG A 67 -7.00 3.21 -4.07
N ASP A 68 -8.01 2.69 -3.40
CA ASP A 68 -7.96 1.41 -2.72
C ASP A 68 -8.29 0.28 -3.71
N TYR A 69 -7.34 -0.65 -3.82
CA TYR A 69 -7.41 -1.80 -4.70
C TYR A 69 -7.82 -3.10 -3.99
N ASN A 70 -8.21 -3.07 -2.71
CA ASN A 70 -8.65 -4.26 -1.97
C ASN A 70 -9.73 -5.06 -2.72
N MET A 71 -10.70 -4.38 -3.33
CA MET A 71 -11.77 -5.04 -4.11
C MET A 71 -11.28 -5.77 -5.37
N HIS A 72 -10.07 -5.48 -5.86
CA HIS A 72 -9.50 -6.20 -7.01
C HIS A 72 -9.04 -7.60 -6.61
N GLU A 73 -8.65 -7.80 -5.34
CA GLU A 73 -8.40 -9.14 -4.81
C GLU A 73 -9.68 -9.94 -4.71
N THR A 74 -10.72 -9.36 -4.12
CA THR A 74 -12.04 -10.00 -4.03
C THR A 74 -12.54 -10.38 -5.42
N ALA A 75 -12.37 -9.50 -6.41
CA ALA A 75 -12.74 -9.77 -7.79
C ALA A 75 -11.91 -10.90 -8.40
N PHE A 76 -10.61 -10.93 -8.16
CA PHE A 76 -9.74 -12.02 -8.61
C PHE A 76 -10.19 -13.36 -8.01
N PHE A 77 -10.43 -13.42 -6.70
CA PHE A 77 -10.93 -14.63 -6.04
C PHE A 77 -12.30 -15.05 -6.59
N ALA A 78 -13.20 -14.11 -6.86
CA ALA A 78 -14.50 -14.39 -7.46
C ALA A 78 -14.37 -15.04 -8.85
N VAL A 79 -13.48 -14.52 -9.70
CA VAL A 79 -13.22 -15.06 -11.04
C VAL A 79 -12.61 -16.46 -10.95
N ILE A 80 -11.63 -16.68 -10.08
CA ILE A 80 -11.02 -18.00 -9.89
C ILE A 80 -12.04 -19.02 -9.37
N LEU A 81 -12.88 -18.64 -8.41
CA LEU A 81 -13.95 -19.50 -7.89
C LEU A 81 -14.99 -19.80 -8.98
N LEU A 82 -15.37 -18.81 -9.80
CA LEU A 82 -16.29 -19.03 -10.91
C LEU A 82 -15.70 -19.99 -11.94
N LEU A 83 -14.42 -19.86 -12.30
CA LEU A 83 -13.74 -20.78 -13.21
C LEU A 83 -13.70 -22.20 -12.64
N PHE A 84 -13.45 -22.34 -11.34
CA PHE A 84 -13.48 -23.64 -10.66
C PHE A 84 -14.88 -24.26 -10.68
N PHE A 85 -15.93 -23.45 -10.46
CA PHE A 85 -17.32 -23.88 -10.57
C PHE A 85 -17.67 -24.35 -11.99
N LEU A 86 -17.26 -23.60 -13.01
CA LEU A 86 -17.48 -23.99 -14.41
C LEU A 86 -16.73 -25.28 -14.76
N PHE A 87 -15.51 -25.45 -14.24
CA PHE A 87 -14.76 -26.70 -14.39
C PHE A 87 -15.49 -27.87 -13.73
N ASP A 88 -15.89 -27.73 -12.46
CA ASP A 88 -16.66 -28.76 -11.74
C ASP A 88 -17.98 -29.09 -12.45
N PHE A 89 -18.62 -28.11 -13.07
CA PHE A 89 -19.84 -28.28 -13.86
C PHE A 89 -19.63 -29.05 -15.17
N ILE A 90 -18.52 -28.81 -15.88
CA ILE A 90 -18.23 -29.47 -17.17
C ILE A 90 -17.85 -30.94 -16.97
N PHE A 91 -17.11 -31.25 -15.92
CA PHE A 91 -16.51 -32.58 -15.72
C PHE A 91 -17.34 -33.55 -14.88
N ASN A 92 -18.39 -33.07 -14.22
CA ASN A 92 -19.27 -33.92 -13.41
C ASN A 92 -20.71 -33.91 -13.92
N ASP A 93 -21.42 -34.99 -13.61
CA ASP A 93 -22.78 -35.18 -14.10
C ASP A 93 -23.78 -34.18 -13.49
N THR A 94 -24.82 -33.84 -14.25
CA THR A 94 -25.84 -32.84 -13.87
C THR A 94 -26.70 -33.30 -12.70
N SER A 95 -26.81 -34.61 -12.48
CA SER A 95 -27.48 -35.21 -11.32
C SER A 95 -26.79 -34.91 -9.99
N GLU A 96 -25.49 -34.60 -10.01
CA GLU A 96 -24.74 -34.18 -8.83
C GLU A 96 -24.84 -32.68 -8.52
N PHE A 97 -25.52 -31.90 -9.38
CA PHE A 97 -25.57 -30.44 -9.29
C PHE A 97 -26.18 -29.92 -7.98
N PHE A 98 -27.16 -30.64 -7.43
CA PHE A 98 -27.80 -30.29 -6.15
C PHE A 98 -27.18 -31.00 -4.93
N THR A 99 -25.97 -31.55 -5.07
CA THR A 99 -25.25 -32.05 -3.90
C THR A 99 -25.00 -30.91 -2.90
N PRO A 100 -25.11 -31.15 -1.58
CA PRO A 100 -24.97 -30.10 -0.56
C PRO A 100 -23.69 -29.25 -0.71
N LYS A 101 -22.59 -29.89 -1.16
CA LYS A 101 -21.31 -29.21 -1.46
C LYS A 101 -21.42 -28.10 -2.50
N ARG A 102 -22.16 -28.33 -3.60
CA ARG A 102 -22.32 -27.36 -4.70
C ARG A 102 -23.28 -26.24 -4.34
N VAL A 103 -24.33 -26.55 -3.58
CA VAL A 103 -25.27 -25.54 -3.04
C VAL A 103 -24.53 -24.56 -2.12
N VAL A 104 -23.72 -25.07 -1.19
CA VAL A 104 -22.88 -24.22 -0.31
C VAL A 104 -21.92 -23.36 -1.13
N PHE A 105 -21.31 -23.93 -2.17
CA PHE A 105 -20.41 -23.18 -3.06
C PHE A 105 -21.12 -22.02 -3.77
N ILE A 106 -22.33 -22.24 -4.29
CA ILE A 106 -23.13 -21.20 -4.96
C ILE A 106 -23.44 -20.05 -3.99
N PHE A 107 -23.79 -20.35 -2.73
CA PHE A 107 -24.02 -19.31 -1.72
C PHE A 107 -22.75 -18.51 -1.42
N ILE A 108 -21.60 -19.17 -1.31
CA ILE A 108 -20.30 -18.49 -1.12
C ILE A 108 -20.00 -17.57 -2.31
N LEU A 109 -20.17 -18.07 -3.54
CA LEU A 109 -19.92 -17.29 -4.75
C LEU A 109 -20.88 -16.10 -4.85
N LEU A 110 -22.16 -16.29 -4.52
CA LEU A 110 -23.16 -15.23 -4.50
C LEU A 110 -22.81 -14.15 -3.48
N GLU A 111 -22.40 -14.51 -2.26
CA GLU A 111 -21.98 -13.55 -1.23
C GLU A 111 -20.79 -12.70 -1.71
N ILE A 112 -19.79 -13.32 -2.35
CA ILE A 112 -18.64 -12.62 -2.92
C ILE A 112 -19.07 -11.66 -4.04
N ILE A 113 -19.98 -12.10 -4.92
CA ILE A 113 -20.52 -11.26 -6.00
C ILE A 113 -21.31 -10.07 -5.43
N LEU A 114 -22.15 -10.30 -4.42
CA LEU A 114 -22.90 -9.23 -3.75
C LEU A 114 -21.96 -8.21 -3.09
N GLU A 115 -20.86 -8.67 -2.47
CA GLU A 115 -19.83 -7.78 -1.91
C GLU A 115 -19.17 -6.92 -2.99
N LEU A 116 -18.91 -7.47 -4.19
CA LEU A 116 -18.38 -6.73 -5.33
C LEU A 116 -19.35 -5.65 -5.85
N PHE A 117 -20.66 -5.91 -5.80
CA PHE A 117 -21.67 -4.93 -6.20
C PHE A 117 -21.82 -3.76 -5.22
N LYS A 118 -21.47 -3.90 -3.94
CA LYS A 118 -21.64 -2.83 -2.95
C LYS A 118 -20.88 -1.56 -3.30
N CYS A 119 -19.58 -1.67 -3.61
CA CYS A 119 -18.79 -0.55 -4.12
C CYS A 119 -17.41 -1.02 -4.60
N PHE A 120 -17.15 -0.96 -5.90
CA PHE A 120 -15.85 -1.35 -6.47
C PHE A 120 -14.77 -0.26 -6.34
N HIS A 121 -15.18 0.99 -6.16
CA HIS A 121 -14.30 2.15 -6.21
C HIS A 121 -14.23 2.85 -4.87
N LYS A 122 -13.11 2.64 -4.18
CA LYS A 122 -12.83 3.24 -2.87
C LYS A 122 -11.56 4.06 -2.96
N THR A 123 -11.55 5.18 -2.28
CA THR A 123 -10.46 6.15 -2.36
C THR A 123 -10.17 6.70 -0.98
N ILE A 124 -8.89 6.88 -0.68
CA ILE A 124 -8.42 7.55 0.53
C ILE A 124 -7.78 8.85 0.15
N ILE A 125 -8.15 9.89 0.89
CA ILE A 125 -7.70 11.25 0.66
C ILE A 125 -7.02 11.72 1.93
N PHE A 126 -5.74 12.07 1.81
CA PHE A 126 -4.90 12.52 2.90
C PHE A 126 -4.79 14.05 2.85
N TYR A 127 -5.34 14.71 3.88
CA TYR A 127 -5.30 16.15 4.11
C TYR A 127 -4.27 16.51 5.18
N ASN A 128 -4.10 17.81 5.49
CA ASN A 128 -3.12 18.23 6.48
C ASN A 128 -3.47 17.82 7.92
N SER A 129 -4.77 17.74 8.25
CA SER A 129 -5.30 17.47 9.60
C SER A 129 -6.09 16.17 9.69
N LYS A 130 -6.50 15.59 8.56
CA LYS A 130 -7.41 14.45 8.50
C LYS A 130 -7.16 13.50 7.33
N ILE A 131 -7.75 12.32 7.42
CA ILE A 131 -7.79 11.32 6.38
C ILE A 131 -9.25 10.95 6.13
N VAL A 132 -9.67 10.98 4.88
CA VAL A 132 -11.05 10.71 4.46
C VAL A 132 -11.07 9.46 3.60
N TYR A 133 -11.89 8.48 4.00
CA TYR A 133 -12.18 7.27 3.23
C TYR A 133 -13.52 7.42 2.53
N LYS A 134 -13.50 7.36 1.20
CA LYS A 134 -14.68 7.46 0.34
C LYS A 134 -15.03 6.11 -0.28
N LYS A 135 -16.32 5.79 -0.29
CA LYS A 135 -16.93 4.69 -1.06
C LYS A 135 -17.78 5.32 -2.16
N GLY A 136 -17.29 5.32 -3.40
CA GLY A 136 -17.92 6.09 -4.48
C GLY A 136 -17.91 7.60 -4.21
N SER A 137 -19.07 8.25 -4.29
CA SER A 137 -19.25 9.67 -3.97
C SER A 137 -19.23 9.95 -2.46
N ASP A 138 -19.56 8.95 -1.65
CA ASP A 138 -19.94 9.16 -0.26
C ASP A 138 -18.74 9.04 0.66
N THR A 139 -18.72 9.91 1.68
CA THR A 139 -17.72 9.84 2.74
C THR A 139 -18.12 8.74 3.72
N ALA A 140 -17.42 7.62 3.67
CA ALA A 140 -17.72 6.46 4.51
C ALA A 140 -17.10 6.60 5.91
N LEU A 141 -15.92 7.22 6.01
CA LEU A 141 -15.23 7.42 7.27
C LEU A 141 -14.28 8.62 7.20
N GLU A 142 -14.24 9.42 8.25
CA GLU A 142 -13.28 10.49 8.45
C GLU A 142 -12.52 10.26 9.75
N ILE A 143 -11.19 10.43 9.70
CA ILE A 143 -10.30 10.24 10.84
C ILE A 143 -9.41 11.46 10.96
N ASN A 144 -9.38 12.07 12.15
CA ASN A 144 -8.40 13.11 12.46
C ASN A 144 -7.02 12.48 12.68
N LEU A 145 -5.98 13.20 12.25
CA LEU A 145 -4.59 12.74 12.43
C LEU A 145 -4.22 12.58 13.90
N SER A 146 -4.80 13.39 14.79
CA SER A 146 -4.61 13.30 16.25
C SER A 146 -5.04 11.96 16.84
N ASP A 147 -6.02 11.31 16.22
CA ASP A 147 -6.68 10.12 16.77
C ASP A 147 -5.97 8.82 16.31
N ILE A 148 -4.96 8.94 15.44
CA ILE A 148 -4.22 7.81 14.90
C ILE A 148 -3.30 7.24 15.96
N VAL A 149 -3.56 6.00 16.34
CA VAL A 149 -2.75 5.25 17.31
C VAL A 149 -1.56 4.56 16.62
N GLY A 150 -1.71 4.19 15.35
CA GLY A 150 -0.59 3.62 14.58
C GLY A 150 -0.92 3.32 13.12
N VAL A 151 0.14 3.19 12.33
CA VAL A 151 0.09 2.85 10.91
C VAL A 151 0.98 1.63 10.66
N TYR A 152 0.43 0.62 10.00
CA TYR A 152 1.06 -0.69 9.82
C TYR A 152 0.97 -1.15 8.36
N LYS A 153 1.95 -1.94 7.92
CA LYS A 153 1.84 -2.74 6.71
C LYS A 153 1.24 -4.09 7.06
N THR A 154 0.27 -4.56 6.29
CA THR A 154 -0.42 -5.83 6.50
C THR A 154 -0.57 -6.59 5.19
N ALA A 155 -0.48 -7.92 5.25
CA ALA A 155 -0.80 -8.80 4.14
C ALA A 155 -2.31 -9.12 4.07
N ILE A 156 -3.13 -8.62 5.00
CA ILE A 156 -4.56 -8.92 5.08
C ILE A 156 -5.37 -7.78 4.46
N CYS A 157 -6.23 -8.13 3.51
CA CYS A 157 -7.07 -7.21 2.75
C CYS A 157 -8.51 -7.52 3.08
N ASN A 158 -8.98 -7.00 4.20
CA ASN A 158 -10.36 -7.18 4.59
C ASN A 158 -10.87 -5.88 5.21
N GLU A 159 -11.93 -5.36 4.61
CA GLU A 159 -12.65 -4.16 5.05
C GLU A 159 -13.53 -4.44 6.28
N ASN A 160 -13.88 -5.70 6.54
CA ASN A 160 -14.73 -6.08 7.68
C ASN A 160 -14.02 -6.00 9.05
N PHE A 161 -12.77 -5.54 9.09
CA PHE A 161 -12.10 -5.10 10.32
C PHE A 161 -12.43 -3.65 10.70
N GLN A 162 -13.41 -3.01 10.04
CA GLN A 162 -13.91 -1.70 10.43
C GLN A 162 -14.65 -1.67 11.77
N THR A 163 -14.94 -2.83 12.37
CA THR A 163 -15.27 -2.93 13.80
C THR A 163 -14.28 -3.89 14.45
N GLN A 164 -13.67 -3.48 15.55
CA GLN A 164 -12.76 -4.33 16.30
C GLN A 164 -13.44 -5.63 16.71
N LYS A 165 -13.11 -6.71 16.01
CA LYS A 165 -12.90 -8.02 16.63
C LYS A 165 -11.80 -8.70 15.84
N LEU A 166 -10.56 -8.51 16.32
CA LEU A 166 -9.48 -9.49 16.15
C LEU A 166 -10.16 -10.86 16.22
N VAL A 167 -10.08 -11.66 15.14
CA VAL A 167 -10.75 -12.96 14.98
C VAL A 167 -10.99 -13.57 16.35
N SER A 168 -12.25 -13.54 16.83
CA SER A 168 -12.49 -13.81 18.24
C SER A 168 -11.84 -15.14 18.59
N LYS A 169 -11.19 -15.26 19.76
CA LYS A 169 -10.52 -16.52 20.16
C LYS A 169 -11.42 -17.74 19.91
N LYS A 170 -12.74 -17.57 20.07
CA LYS A 170 -13.78 -18.57 19.78
C LYS A 170 -13.88 -18.96 18.30
N PHE A 171 -13.78 -18.01 17.37
CA PHE A 171 -13.73 -18.30 15.93
C PHE A 171 -12.44 -19.02 15.53
N LEU A 172 -11.30 -18.62 16.13
CA LEU A 172 -10.01 -19.26 15.86
C LEU A 172 -9.99 -20.70 16.39
N ILE A 173 -10.53 -20.92 17.59
CA ILE A 173 -10.76 -22.27 18.16
C ILE A 173 -11.74 -23.06 17.28
N GLY A 174 -12.82 -22.45 16.80
CA GLY A 174 -13.78 -23.08 15.89
C GLY A 174 -13.15 -23.49 14.56
N ALA A 175 -12.29 -22.66 13.98
CA ALA A 175 -11.54 -22.99 12.77
C ALA A 175 -10.55 -24.15 13.01
N ILE A 176 -9.82 -24.14 14.13
CA ILE A 176 -8.91 -25.23 14.52
C ILE A 176 -9.68 -26.54 14.73
N LEU A 177 -10.84 -26.49 15.39
CA LEU A 177 -11.70 -27.66 15.57
C LEU A 177 -12.25 -28.17 14.24
N LEU A 178 -12.67 -27.28 13.34
CA LEU A 178 -13.13 -27.65 12.01
C LEU A 178 -12.02 -28.35 11.21
N VAL A 179 -10.78 -27.84 11.30
CA VAL A 179 -9.59 -28.47 10.71
C VAL A 179 -9.32 -29.84 11.34
N GLY A 180 -9.40 -29.96 12.66
CA GLY A 180 -9.22 -31.23 13.36
C GLY A 180 -10.27 -32.27 12.96
N ILE A 181 -11.53 -31.85 12.82
CA ILE A 181 -12.65 -32.70 12.37
C ILE A 181 -12.45 -33.13 10.91
N THR A 182 -12.01 -32.23 10.02
CA THR A 182 -11.72 -32.61 8.64
C THR A 182 -10.52 -33.55 8.53
N MET A 183 -9.51 -33.43 9.39
CA MET A 183 -8.40 -34.40 9.47
C MET A 183 -8.82 -35.79 9.95
N ILE A 184 -9.93 -35.91 10.70
CA ILE A 184 -10.46 -37.20 11.16
C ILE A 184 -11.33 -37.86 10.08
N ILE A 185 -12.08 -37.04 9.33
CA ILE A 185 -13.06 -37.53 8.33
C ILE A 185 -12.41 -37.83 6.98
N PHE A 186 -11.39 -37.07 6.58
CA PHE A 186 -10.74 -37.21 5.28
C PHE A 186 -9.36 -37.85 5.41
N ASP A 187 -9.02 -38.70 4.43
CA ASP A 187 -7.64 -39.20 4.29
C ASP A 187 -6.66 -38.04 4.19
N PHE A 188 -5.48 -38.22 4.79
CA PHE A 188 -4.44 -37.18 4.88
C PHE A 188 -4.09 -36.57 3.51
N SER A 189 -4.12 -37.39 2.45
CA SER A 189 -3.90 -36.94 1.07
C SER A 189 -4.99 -35.98 0.57
N ILE A 190 -6.26 -36.25 0.87
CA ILE A 190 -7.38 -35.39 0.50
C ILE A 190 -7.34 -34.10 1.33
N PHE A 191 -7.02 -34.21 2.61
CA PHE A 191 -6.82 -33.05 3.49
C PHE A 191 -5.72 -32.12 2.95
N LEU A 192 -4.54 -32.66 2.63
CA LEU A 192 -3.44 -31.87 2.06
C LEU A 192 -3.81 -31.24 0.72
N PHE A 193 -4.56 -31.94 -0.12
CA PHE A 193 -5.02 -31.40 -1.40
C PHE A 193 -5.94 -30.19 -1.21
N VAL A 194 -6.96 -30.31 -0.36
CA VAL A 194 -7.91 -29.21 -0.10
C VAL A 194 -7.24 -28.02 0.58
N TYR A 195 -6.47 -28.25 1.65
CA TYR A 195 -5.82 -27.16 2.39
C TYR A 195 -4.65 -26.55 1.62
N GLY A 196 -3.86 -27.38 0.93
CA GLY A 196 -2.78 -26.94 0.05
C GLY A 196 -3.32 -26.10 -1.10
N TRP A 197 -4.45 -26.48 -1.68
CA TRP A 197 -5.14 -25.68 -2.70
C TRP A 197 -5.58 -24.32 -2.15
N PHE A 198 -6.21 -24.27 -0.97
CA PHE A 198 -6.61 -23.00 -0.34
C PHE A 198 -5.41 -22.06 -0.10
N ILE A 199 -4.32 -22.59 0.44
CA ILE A 199 -3.08 -21.83 0.68
C ILE A 199 -2.48 -21.36 -0.65
N ALA A 200 -2.42 -22.24 -1.66
CA ALA A 200 -1.91 -21.91 -2.98
C ALA A 200 -2.73 -20.81 -3.65
N VAL A 201 -4.06 -20.94 -3.70
CA VAL A 201 -4.95 -19.93 -4.28
C VAL A 201 -4.81 -18.59 -3.54
N PHE A 202 -4.70 -18.61 -2.22
CA PHE A 202 -4.49 -17.38 -1.44
C PHE A 202 -3.16 -16.71 -1.77
N LEU A 203 -2.04 -17.43 -1.66
CA LEU A 203 -0.69 -16.86 -1.87
C LEU A 203 -0.43 -16.50 -3.34
N VAL A 204 -0.79 -17.39 -4.27
CA VAL A 204 -0.66 -17.15 -5.72
C VAL A 204 -1.58 -16.04 -6.14
N GLY A 205 -2.82 -15.99 -5.62
CA GLY A 205 -3.74 -14.90 -5.91
C GLY A 205 -3.18 -13.53 -5.51
N LYS A 206 -2.56 -13.44 -4.32
CA LYS A 206 -1.86 -12.22 -3.90
C LYS A 206 -0.72 -11.86 -4.85
N PHE A 207 0.07 -12.84 -5.25
CA PHE A 207 1.18 -12.59 -6.17
C PHE A 207 0.69 -12.12 -7.56
N VAL A 208 -0.37 -12.74 -8.09
CA VAL A 208 -0.95 -12.37 -9.38
C VAL A 208 -1.55 -10.97 -9.33
N VAL A 209 -2.32 -10.63 -8.30
CA VAL A 209 -2.88 -9.28 -8.14
C VAL A 209 -1.77 -8.24 -8.00
N PHE A 210 -0.65 -8.55 -7.32
CA PHE A 210 0.52 -7.65 -7.28
C PHE A 210 1.04 -7.32 -8.67
N ILE A 211 1.24 -8.35 -9.50
CA ILE A 211 1.76 -8.21 -10.86
C ILE A 211 0.79 -7.39 -11.71
N LEU A 212 -0.51 -7.70 -11.66
CA LEU A 212 -1.54 -6.98 -12.41
C LEU A 212 -1.57 -5.49 -12.03
N LEU A 213 -1.47 -5.20 -10.73
CA LEU A 213 -1.55 -3.84 -10.22
C LEU A 213 -0.31 -2.99 -10.56
N ASN A 214 0.88 -3.57 -10.42
CA ASN A 214 2.15 -2.83 -10.48
C ASN A 214 2.92 -3.05 -11.79
N LYS A 215 2.49 -4.00 -12.64
CA LYS A 215 3.16 -4.40 -13.89
C LYS A 215 4.63 -4.75 -13.69
N LYS A 216 4.97 -5.33 -12.52
CA LYS A 216 6.33 -5.75 -12.15
C LYS A 216 6.31 -7.18 -11.64
N ILE A 217 7.26 -7.99 -12.10
CA ILE A 217 7.44 -9.36 -11.66
C ILE A 217 8.49 -9.35 -10.55
N ARG A 218 8.04 -9.19 -9.30
CA ARG A 218 8.87 -9.32 -8.10
C ARG A 218 8.08 -10.09 -7.06
N PHE A 219 8.71 -11.07 -6.42
CA PHE A 219 8.08 -11.83 -5.34
C PHE A 219 8.00 -10.97 -4.08
N LYS A 220 6.97 -10.12 -4.03
CA LYS A 220 6.60 -9.34 -2.87
C LYS A 220 5.12 -9.60 -2.62
N ILE A 221 4.80 -10.14 -1.43
CA ILE A 221 3.42 -10.12 -0.95
C ILE A 221 3.08 -8.64 -0.82
N TYR A 222 2.15 -8.14 -1.64
CA TYR A 222 1.76 -6.74 -1.53
C TYR A 222 1.24 -6.48 -0.13
N THR A 223 1.57 -5.31 0.38
CA THR A 223 1.21 -4.90 1.73
C THR A 223 0.19 -3.80 1.64
N SER A 224 -1.02 -4.05 2.12
CA SER A 224 -1.98 -3.01 2.43
C SER A 224 -1.48 -2.19 3.61
N TYR A 225 -1.97 -0.95 3.70
CA TYR A 225 -1.76 -0.09 4.86
C TYR A 225 -2.97 -0.18 5.77
N LEU A 226 -2.70 -0.37 7.06
CA LEU A 226 -3.68 -0.36 8.13
C LEU A 226 -3.42 0.86 9.01
N ILE A 227 -4.36 1.80 8.99
CA ILE A 227 -4.39 2.98 9.87
C ILE A 227 -5.36 2.66 11.00
N LYS A 228 -4.85 2.62 12.22
CA LYS A 228 -5.61 2.29 13.42
C LYS A 228 -5.84 3.54 14.26
N THR A 229 -7.09 3.78 14.64
CA THR A 229 -7.47 4.67 15.75
C THR A 229 -7.99 3.83 16.92
N GLU A 230 -8.38 4.48 18.01
CA GLU A 230 -8.97 3.77 19.15
C GLU A 230 -10.28 3.05 18.77
N LYS A 231 -11.08 3.65 17.88
CA LYS A 231 -12.43 3.16 17.53
C LYS A 231 -12.50 2.52 16.15
N ASN A 232 -11.69 3.00 15.20
CA ASN A 232 -11.84 2.69 13.79
C ASN A 232 -10.53 2.17 13.18
N ILE A 233 -10.65 1.46 12.07
CA ILE A 233 -9.54 0.99 11.26
C ILE A 233 -9.82 1.32 9.80
N ILE A 234 -8.86 1.97 9.12
CA ILE A 234 -8.85 2.07 7.66
C ILE A 234 -7.80 1.08 7.15
N ASN A 235 -8.24 0.12 6.33
CA ASN A 235 -7.36 -0.81 5.65
C ASN A 235 -7.49 -0.58 4.14
N PHE A 236 -6.38 -0.36 3.44
CA PHE A 236 -6.40 -0.09 2.01
C PHE A 236 -5.17 -0.62 1.29
N LEU A 237 -5.38 -1.00 0.04
CA LEU A 237 -4.33 -1.45 -0.85
C LEU A 237 -3.96 -0.36 -1.87
N PRO A 238 -2.81 0.32 -1.72
CA PRO A 238 -2.31 1.23 -2.73
C PRO A 238 -1.48 0.51 -3.82
N LYS A 239 -1.22 1.23 -4.92
CA LYS A 239 -0.11 0.87 -5.83
C LYS A 239 1.23 1.08 -5.14
N GLU A 240 2.24 0.28 -5.51
CA GLU A 240 3.61 0.39 -5.01
C GLU A 240 4.22 1.77 -5.29
N SER A 241 3.81 2.44 -6.37
CA SER A 241 4.28 3.80 -6.69
C SER A 241 3.99 4.83 -5.60
N TYR A 242 2.94 4.62 -4.79
CA TYR A 242 2.57 5.53 -3.71
C TYR A 242 3.29 5.23 -2.38
N ASP A 243 4.04 4.13 -2.27
CA ASP A 243 4.65 3.73 -1.00
C ASP A 243 5.55 4.83 -0.39
N ILE A 244 6.37 5.48 -1.23
CA ILE A 244 7.27 6.54 -0.78
C ILE A 244 6.47 7.77 -0.32
N GLU A 245 5.43 8.16 -1.07
CA GLU A 245 4.59 9.32 -0.73
C GLU A 245 3.79 9.10 0.55
N ILE A 246 3.22 7.90 0.75
CA ILE A 246 2.51 7.53 1.98
C ILE A 246 3.46 7.57 3.19
N LYS A 247 4.65 6.94 3.05
CA LYS A 247 5.67 6.96 4.12
C LYS A 247 6.08 8.40 4.44
N ARG A 248 6.30 9.23 3.42
CA ARG A 248 6.65 10.65 3.60
C ARG A 248 5.56 11.44 4.29
N TYR A 249 4.30 11.28 3.88
CA TYR A 249 3.15 11.94 4.51
C TYR A 249 3.11 11.67 6.02
N PHE A 250 3.17 10.40 6.41
CA PHE A 250 3.08 10.04 7.82
C PHE A 250 4.34 10.41 8.61
N PHE A 251 5.54 10.34 8.00
CA PHE A 251 6.76 10.83 8.62
C PHE A 251 6.68 12.34 8.92
N ASP A 252 6.18 13.11 7.95
CA ASP A 252 6.07 14.56 8.03
C ASP A 252 4.99 15.05 9.00
N LYS A 253 3.91 14.29 9.16
CA LYS A 253 2.72 14.67 9.94
C LYS A 253 2.68 14.05 11.34
N LEU A 254 3.10 12.80 11.49
CA LEU A 254 2.98 12.09 12.75
C LEU A 254 4.24 12.12 13.61
N LYS A 255 5.39 12.63 13.11
CA LYS A 255 6.72 12.92 13.74
C LYS A 255 7.26 11.96 14.83
N TYR A 256 6.44 11.47 15.76
CA TYR A 256 6.73 10.65 16.94
C TYR A 256 5.68 9.57 17.29
N ILE A 257 4.65 9.29 16.47
CA ILE A 257 3.83 8.09 16.73
C ILE A 257 4.64 6.86 16.37
N LYS A 258 4.65 5.83 17.23
CA LYS A 258 5.28 4.51 17.05
C LYS A 258 5.01 3.96 15.64
N PHE A 259 5.78 4.38 14.65
CA PHE A 259 6.07 3.58 13.48
C PHE A 259 6.82 2.39 14.06
N ASN A 260 6.09 1.31 14.31
CA ASN A 260 6.71 0.10 14.79
C ASN A 260 7.82 -0.23 13.78
N LYS A 261 9.07 -0.36 14.25
CA LYS A 261 10.33 -0.35 13.49
C LYS A 261 10.35 -1.29 12.26
N GLN A 262 9.40 -2.21 12.15
CA GLN A 262 9.21 -3.12 11.01
C GLN A 262 8.93 -2.42 9.68
N LEU A 263 8.43 -1.18 9.64
CA LEU A 263 8.12 -0.48 8.37
C LEU A 263 9.36 0.14 7.67
N LEU A 264 10.49 0.21 8.38
CA LEU A 264 11.77 0.73 7.88
C LEU A 264 12.68 -0.34 7.25
N ILE A 265 12.37 -1.63 7.42
CA ILE A 265 13.27 -2.74 7.04
C ILE A 265 12.66 -3.65 5.93
N SER A 266 11.58 -3.23 5.23
CA SER A 266 10.97 -4.00 4.12
C SER A 266 10.61 -3.18 2.88
#